data_AF-A0A944DEN3-F1
#
_entry.id   AF-A0A944DEN3-F1
#
_cell.length_a   1.000
_cell.length_b   1.000
_cell.length_c   1.000
_cell.angle_alpha   90.00
_cell.angle_beta   90.00
_cell.angle_gamma   90.00
#
_symmetry.space_group_name_H-M   'P 1'
#
loop_
_entity.id
_entity.type
_entity.pdbx_description
1 polymer ?
#
loop_
_entity_poly.entity_id
_entity_poly.type
_entity_poly.pdbx_seq_one_letter_code
_entity_poly.pdbx_strand_id
1 'polypeptide(L)'
;MHSPIPFFLTWREALGLSLEAFWPRYGVAAGAGARYERSLQGMPRVLVLLVALHRIARVDEADLAWVAEASDMNSGGLGRALFDLRTRLGLTQTEFWARFDIAQATGGRYERGMTILPAARRLLCLYLAGRVDDEALAEGRRWLAAQVLPDPDAGASEICEADARPDDLYAIRWMRTHLDGEPGYLVKLERRQQTHTSWFGLNRYGTALKALAAAQHWRDALIADHRPVSKREFVAKVRRNNTSGVAGVRRVVSVFTLASGKSVEHVVWAARPPRCLKVSGRSFRVDEYGEDGARARAIALRRHFEAQVDGFHAPNVPEGFLPDDNGRL
;
A
#
# COMPACT_ATOMS: atom_id res chain seq x y z
N MET A 1 -8.06 -0.01 11.73
CA MET A 1 -8.34 1.13 12.62
C MET A 1 -7.31 2.22 12.33
N HIS A 2 -7.77 3.34 11.78
CA HIS A 2 -6.96 4.35 11.07
C HIS A 2 -6.33 5.35 12.03
N SER A 3 -5.01 5.58 11.92
CA SER A 3 -4.27 6.61 12.67
C SER A 3 -4.39 7.98 11.98
N PRO A 4 -4.89 9.03 12.64
CA PRO A 4 -5.06 10.37 12.07
C PRO A 4 -3.77 11.19 12.23
N ILE A 5 -2.73 10.95 11.42
CA ILE A 5 -1.41 11.52 11.73
C ILE A 5 -0.64 11.97 10.48
N PRO A 6 -0.92 13.20 10.01
CA PRO A 6 0.18 14.17 9.92
C PRO A 6 -0.14 15.58 10.44
N PHE A 7 -1.33 15.84 11.00
CA PHE A 7 -1.76 17.22 11.26
C PHE A 7 -0.99 17.94 12.38
N PHE A 8 -0.46 17.22 13.38
CA PHE A 8 0.26 17.84 14.51
C PHE A 8 1.55 18.52 14.07
N LEU A 9 2.31 17.89 13.17
CA LEU A 9 3.52 18.44 12.58
C LEU A 9 3.20 19.74 11.85
N THR A 10 2.21 19.68 10.95
CA THR A 10 1.76 20.86 10.20
C THR A 10 1.19 21.95 11.10
N TRP A 11 0.60 21.59 12.24
CA TRP A 11 0.01 22.55 13.16
C TRP A 11 1.07 23.26 14.02
N ARG A 12 2.02 22.51 14.58
CA ARG A 12 3.15 23.10 15.31
C ARG A 12 3.98 24.02 14.40
N GLU A 13 4.23 23.59 13.17
CA GLU A 13 4.92 24.40 12.15
C GLU A 13 4.12 25.64 11.76
N ALA A 14 2.80 25.52 11.55
CA ALA A 14 1.94 26.67 11.25
C ALA A 14 1.91 27.70 12.39
N LEU A 15 2.07 27.26 13.64
CA LEU A 15 2.20 28.14 14.79
C LEU A 15 3.64 28.70 14.98
N GLY A 16 4.62 28.20 14.22
CA GLY A 16 6.03 28.62 14.33
C GLY A 16 6.70 28.18 15.65
N LEU A 17 6.25 27.07 16.25
CA LEU A 17 6.66 26.69 17.61
C LEU A 17 7.68 25.56 17.62
N SER A 18 8.58 25.62 18.61
CA SER A 18 9.46 24.51 18.94
C SER A 18 8.69 23.38 19.63
N LEU A 19 9.29 22.18 19.67
CA LEU A 19 8.79 21.04 20.43
C LEU A 19 8.58 21.37 21.92
N GLU A 20 9.48 22.18 22.48
CA GLU A 20 9.46 22.62 23.86
C GLU A 20 8.36 23.64 24.16
N ALA A 21 7.93 24.41 23.15
CA ALA A 21 6.84 25.36 23.30
C ALA A 21 5.46 24.72 23.05
N PHE A 22 5.38 23.70 22.19
CA PHE A 22 4.11 23.11 21.74
C PHE A 22 3.58 22.01 22.66
N TRP A 23 4.38 20.98 22.93
CA TRP A 23 3.90 19.78 23.63
C TRP A 23 3.50 20.02 25.09
N PRO A 24 4.18 20.89 25.85
CA PRO A 24 3.75 21.23 27.21
C PRO A 24 2.35 21.85 27.30
N ARG A 25 1.81 22.40 26.19
CA ARG A 25 0.41 22.90 26.11
C ARG A 25 -0.64 21.80 26.15
N TYR A 26 -0.25 20.56 25.95
CA TYR A 26 -1.15 19.40 26.05
C TYR A 26 -0.75 18.41 27.15
N GLY A 27 0.16 18.80 28.05
CA GLY A 27 0.62 17.96 29.16
C GLY A 27 1.59 16.88 28.72
N VAL A 28 2.28 17.09 27.59
CA VAL A 28 3.23 16.15 27.02
C VAL A 28 4.63 16.74 27.14
N ALA A 29 5.56 15.99 27.73
CA ALA A 29 6.97 16.39 27.73
C ALA A 29 7.52 16.43 26.29
N ALA A 30 8.40 17.41 26.00
CA ALA A 30 8.95 17.61 24.66
C ALA A 30 9.56 16.33 24.05
N GLY A 31 10.26 15.52 24.85
CA GLY A 31 10.82 14.24 24.41
C GLY A 31 9.76 13.19 24.04
N ALA A 32 8.61 13.17 24.72
CA ALA A 32 7.48 12.32 24.35
C ALA A 32 6.78 12.85 23.09
N GLY A 33 6.63 14.17 22.96
CA GLY A 33 6.14 14.83 21.76
C GLY A 33 6.98 14.54 20.53
N ALA A 34 8.30 14.61 20.65
CA ALA A 34 9.25 14.26 19.59
C ALA A 34 9.17 12.78 19.17
N ARG A 35 8.74 11.88 20.07
CA ARG A 35 8.45 10.48 19.71
C ARG A 35 7.16 10.39 18.91
N TYR A 36 6.11 11.07 19.34
CA TYR A 36 4.85 11.09 18.62
C TYR A 36 4.97 11.69 17.21
N GLU A 37 5.76 12.76 17.06
CA GLU A 37 6.04 13.37 15.75
C GLU A 37 6.86 12.45 14.83
N ARG A 38 7.68 11.54 15.37
CA ARG A 38 8.52 10.63 14.57
C ARG A 38 7.86 9.30 14.24
N SER A 39 7.28 8.63 15.23
CA SER A 39 6.77 7.26 15.05
C SER A 39 5.31 7.21 14.62
N LEU A 40 4.56 8.31 14.77
CA LEU A 40 3.12 8.36 14.49
C LEU A 40 2.36 7.17 15.14
N GLN A 41 2.89 6.62 16.24
CA GLN A 41 2.34 5.45 16.92
C GLN A 41 2.31 5.67 18.43
N GLY A 42 1.35 5.05 19.10
CA GLY A 42 1.22 5.06 20.56
C GLY A 42 0.71 6.38 21.16
N MET A 43 0.27 7.33 20.33
CA MET A 43 -0.34 8.57 20.84
C MET A 43 -1.72 8.26 21.46
N PRO A 44 -2.01 8.70 22.69
CA PRO A 44 -3.34 8.56 23.27
C PRO A 44 -4.40 9.27 22.42
N ARG A 45 -5.51 8.60 22.08
CA ARG A 45 -6.57 9.21 21.25
C ARG A 45 -7.20 10.46 21.88
N VAL A 46 -7.27 10.51 23.20
CA VAL A 46 -7.70 11.69 23.95
C VAL A 46 -6.79 12.91 23.72
N LEU A 47 -5.48 12.71 23.53
CA LEU A 47 -4.55 13.77 23.17
C LEU A 47 -4.79 14.24 21.72
N VAL A 48 -5.03 13.30 20.80
CA VAL A 48 -5.39 13.60 19.41
C VAL A 48 -6.64 14.49 19.36
N LEU A 49 -7.67 14.14 20.14
CA LEU A 49 -8.90 14.90 20.25
C LEU A 49 -8.67 16.30 20.83
N LEU A 50 -7.87 16.43 21.89
CA LEU A 50 -7.57 17.73 22.48
C LEU A 50 -6.88 18.69 21.50
N VAL A 51 -5.90 18.21 20.72
CA VAL A 51 -5.25 19.05 19.69
C VAL A 51 -6.22 19.38 18.56
N ALA A 52 -7.08 18.43 18.16
CA ALA A 52 -8.11 18.69 17.15
C ALA A 52 -9.04 19.83 17.58
N LEU A 53 -9.52 19.81 18.84
CA LEU A 53 -10.34 20.88 19.40
C LEU A 53 -9.64 22.23 19.37
N HIS A 54 -8.35 22.28 19.71
CA HIS A 54 -7.57 23.50 19.60
C HIS A 54 -7.44 23.97 18.15
N ARG A 55 -7.21 23.05 17.22
CA ARG A 55 -7.10 23.37 15.79
C ARG A 55 -8.37 23.98 15.20
N ILE A 56 -9.55 23.52 15.65
CA ILE A 56 -10.85 24.02 15.20
C ILE A 56 -11.39 25.17 16.06
N ALA A 57 -10.54 25.76 16.92
CA ALA A 57 -10.88 26.87 17.81
C ALA A 57 -12.05 26.59 18.77
N ARG A 58 -12.26 25.32 19.15
CA ARG A 58 -13.16 24.92 20.25
C ARG A 58 -12.48 24.91 21.62
N VAL A 59 -11.16 24.99 21.62
CA VAL A 59 -10.30 25.23 22.79
C VAL A 59 -9.28 26.27 22.35
N ASP A 60 -9.06 27.30 23.14
CA ASP A 60 -8.05 28.33 22.83
C ASP A 60 -6.84 28.27 23.78
N GLU A 61 -5.89 29.19 23.59
CA GLU A 61 -4.70 29.27 24.46
C GLU A 61 -5.06 29.67 25.90
N ALA A 62 -6.15 30.43 26.12
CA ALA A 62 -6.59 30.79 27.46
C ALA A 62 -7.18 29.58 28.20
N ASP A 63 -7.90 28.70 27.51
CA ASP A 63 -8.37 27.42 28.03
C ASP A 63 -7.19 26.49 28.39
N LEU A 64 -6.19 26.39 27.52
CA LEU A 64 -5.00 25.56 27.74
C LEU A 64 -4.13 26.09 28.89
N ALA A 65 -4.01 27.40 29.04
CA ALA A 65 -3.33 28.04 30.17
C ALA A 65 -4.10 27.81 31.47
N TRP A 66 -5.41 28.10 31.48
CA TRP A 66 -6.28 27.90 32.65
C TRP A 66 -6.20 26.46 33.16
N VAL A 67 -6.26 25.48 32.26
CA VAL A 67 -6.23 24.07 32.68
C VAL A 67 -4.83 23.65 33.13
N ALA A 68 -3.76 24.24 32.62
CA ALA A 68 -2.41 23.94 33.12
C ALA A 68 -2.31 24.31 34.61
N GLU A 69 -2.77 25.51 34.97
CA GLU A 69 -2.80 26.00 36.36
C GLU A 69 -3.78 25.22 37.25
N ALA A 70 -5.00 24.96 36.76
CA ALA A 70 -6.02 24.23 37.52
C ALA A 70 -5.68 22.73 37.70
N SER A 71 -4.94 22.14 36.75
CA SER A 71 -4.58 20.73 36.78
C SER A 71 -3.56 20.38 37.87
N ASP A 72 -2.79 21.34 38.37
CA ASP A 72 -1.83 21.10 39.46
C ASP A 72 -2.49 21.05 40.85
N MET A 73 -3.71 21.60 41.00
CA MET A 73 -4.37 21.73 42.31
C MET A 73 -5.27 20.56 42.73
N ASN A 74 -5.68 19.66 41.82
CA ASN A 74 -6.82 18.75 42.08
C ASN A 74 -6.59 17.28 41.67
N SER A 75 -5.46 16.69 42.09
CA SER A 75 -5.02 15.36 41.62
C SER A 75 -5.89 14.20 42.10
N GLY A 76 -6.63 14.33 43.21
CA GLY A 76 -7.45 13.25 43.79
C GLY A 76 -8.95 13.28 43.45
N GLY A 77 -9.55 14.46 43.21
CA GLY A 77 -11.01 14.60 43.09
C GLY A 77 -11.60 14.39 41.69
N LEU A 78 -10.76 14.51 40.64
CA LEU A 78 -11.24 14.54 39.26
C LEU A 78 -11.97 13.25 38.85
N GLY A 79 -11.40 12.09 39.20
CA GLY A 79 -12.02 10.79 38.90
C GLY A 79 -13.41 10.64 39.54
N ARG A 80 -13.56 11.11 40.78
CA ARG A 80 -14.84 11.07 41.49
C ARG A 80 -15.85 12.05 40.91
N ALA A 81 -15.42 13.27 40.57
CA ALA A 81 -16.29 14.26 39.92
C ALA A 81 -16.85 13.75 38.58
N LEU A 82 -16.04 13.03 37.79
CA LEU A 82 -16.47 12.40 36.54
C LEU A 82 -17.46 11.25 36.78
N PHE A 83 -17.23 10.43 37.81
CA PHE A 83 -18.18 9.39 38.23
C PHE A 83 -19.54 10.00 38.62
N ASP A 84 -19.53 11.07 39.42
CA ASP A 84 -20.75 11.74 39.88
C ASP A 84 -21.48 12.42 38.70
N LEU A 85 -20.75 13.02 37.76
CA LEU A 85 -21.33 13.56 36.53
C LEU A 85 -21.97 12.46 35.67
N ARG A 86 -21.24 11.38 35.38
CA ARG A 86 -21.75 10.25 34.60
C ARG A 86 -23.03 9.67 35.20
N THR A 87 -23.05 9.51 36.53
CA THR A 87 -24.21 9.00 37.26
C THR A 87 -25.41 9.94 37.15
N ARG A 88 -25.19 11.26 37.28
CA ARG A 88 -26.25 12.27 37.10
C ARG A 88 -26.82 12.29 35.68
N LEU A 89 -25.99 12.03 34.67
CA LEU A 89 -26.42 11.94 33.27
C LEU A 89 -27.09 10.59 32.93
N GLY A 90 -27.12 9.63 33.86
CA GLY A 90 -27.71 8.31 33.63
C GLY A 90 -26.94 7.44 32.62
N LEU A 91 -25.64 7.69 32.42
CA LEU A 91 -24.84 7.05 31.39
C LEU A 91 -24.03 5.87 31.94
N THR A 92 -23.86 4.85 31.09
CA THR A 92 -22.90 3.78 31.32
C THR A 92 -21.46 4.29 31.21
N GLN A 93 -20.51 3.55 31.79
CA GLN A 93 -19.09 3.87 31.63
C GLN A 93 -18.68 3.87 30.15
N THR A 94 -19.18 2.92 29.36
CA THR A 94 -18.89 2.86 27.92
C THR A 94 -19.35 4.12 27.20
N GLU A 95 -20.59 4.56 27.41
CA GLU A 95 -21.14 5.75 26.75
C GLU A 95 -20.42 7.04 27.16
N PHE A 96 -20.11 7.19 28.45
CA PHE A 96 -19.44 8.39 28.95
C PHE A 96 -17.99 8.48 28.47
N TRP A 97 -17.21 7.40 28.61
CA TRP A 97 -15.79 7.43 28.28
C TRP A 97 -15.52 7.41 26.78
N ALA A 98 -16.43 6.87 25.97
CA ALA A 98 -16.39 6.97 24.51
C ALA A 98 -16.41 8.43 24.01
N ARG A 99 -16.99 9.38 24.76
CA ARG A 99 -16.99 10.81 24.42
C ARG A 99 -15.59 11.41 24.30
N PHE A 100 -14.63 10.84 25.01
CA PHE A 100 -13.24 11.32 25.09
C PHE A 100 -12.26 10.42 24.33
N ASP A 101 -12.76 9.45 23.54
CA ASP A 101 -11.96 8.37 22.95
C ASP A 101 -11.14 7.57 24.01
N ILE A 102 -11.73 7.39 25.20
CA ILE A 102 -11.13 6.59 26.29
C ILE A 102 -11.87 5.25 26.39
N ALA A 103 -11.13 4.15 26.42
CA ALA A 103 -11.71 2.82 26.61
C ALA A 103 -12.37 2.70 27.99
N GLN A 104 -13.52 2.00 28.06
CA GLN A 104 -14.28 1.81 29.30
C GLN A 104 -13.40 1.32 30.48
N ALA A 105 -12.51 0.35 30.24
CA ALA A 105 -11.63 -0.17 31.29
C ALA A 105 -10.67 0.88 31.85
N THR A 106 -10.16 1.78 31.01
CA THR A 106 -9.31 2.90 31.41
C THR A 106 -10.13 3.95 32.17
N GLY A 107 -11.31 4.29 31.65
CA GLY A 107 -12.23 5.20 32.32
C GLY A 107 -12.64 4.73 33.72
N GLY A 108 -12.99 3.45 33.86
CA GLY A 108 -13.31 2.87 35.16
C GLY A 108 -12.12 2.86 36.14
N ARG A 109 -10.89 2.84 35.65
CA ARG A 109 -9.70 3.03 36.51
C ARG A 109 -9.57 4.48 36.98
N TYR A 110 -9.85 5.44 36.11
CA TYR A 110 -9.86 6.86 36.48
C TYR A 110 -10.93 7.18 37.51
N GLU A 111 -12.15 6.62 37.39
CA GLU A 111 -13.21 6.78 38.40
C GLU A 111 -12.81 6.25 39.78
N ARG A 112 -11.92 5.26 39.85
CA ARG A 112 -11.40 4.67 41.09
C ARG A 112 -10.14 5.36 41.63
N GLY A 113 -9.76 6.52 41.07
CA GLY A 113 -8.62 7.29 41.55
C GLY A 113 -7.26 6.88 40.98
N MET A 114 -7.23 6.08 39.90
CA MET A 114 -5.97 5.88 39.16
C MET A 114 -5.51 7.21 38.55
N THR A 115 -4.20 7.44 38.54
CA THR A 115 -3.58 8.59 37.89
C THR A 115 -4.05 8.74 36.44
N ILE A 116 -4.66 9.89 36.16
CA ILE A 116 -5.16 10.25 34.83
C ILE A 116 -3.99 10.79 34.00
N LEU A 117 -3.86 10.33 32.76
CA LEU A 117 -2.85 10.83 31.82
C LEU A 117 -2.96 12.36 31.70
N PRO A 118 -1.87 13.14 31.72
CA PRO A 118 -1.95 14.61 31.73
C PRO A 118 -2.79 15.21 30.60
N ALA A 119 -2.66 14.69 29.37
CA ALA A 119 -3.49 15.12 28.24
C ALA A 119 -4.98 14.82 28.44
N ALA A 120 -5.31 13.65 28.99
CA ALA A 120 -6.68 13.29 29.32
C ALA A 120 -7.24 14.18 30.43
N ARG A 121 -6.43 14.44 31.46
CA ARG A 121 -6.78 15.32 32.58
C ARG A 121 -7.18 16.70 32.08
N ARG A 122 -6.43 17.28 31.13
CA ARG A 122 -6.74 18.60 30.55
C ARG A 122 -8.10 18.61 29.86
N LEU A 123 -8.36 17.68 28.95
CA LEU A 123 -9.64 17.61 28.26
C LEU A 123 -10.82 17.39 29.23
N LEU A 124 -10.64 16.52 30.22
CA LEU A 124 -11.67 16.22 31.22
C LEU A 124 -11.96 17.42 32.15
N CYS A 125 -10.94 18.20 32.52
CA CYS A 125 -11.11 19.43 33.28
C CYS A 125 -11.86 20.51 32.47
N LEU A 126 -11.52 20.69 31.19
CA LEU A 126 -12.23 21.61 30.31
C LEU A 126 -13.71 21.23 30.17
N TYR A 127 -13.99 19.92 30.05
CA TYR A 127 -15.36 19.42 29.97
C TYR A 127 -16.15 19.65 31.27
N LEU A 128 -15.57 19.33 32.42
CA LEU A 128 -16.22 19.57 33.72
C LEU A 128 -16.47 21.06 34.01
N ALA A 129 -15.61 21.93 33.50
CA ALA A 129 -15.76 23.37 33.62
C ALA A 129 -16.79 23.97 32.64
N GLY A 130 -17.37 23.15 31.75
CA GLY A 130 -18.28 23.62 30.70
C GLY A 130 -17.60 24.44 29.60
N ARG A 131 -16.26 24.42 29.51
CA ARG A 131 -15.50 25.07 28.44
C ARG A 131 -15.50 24.24 27.16
N VAL A 132 -15.69 22.93 27.29
CA VAL A 132 -15.89 21.99 26.18
C VAL A 132 -17.17 21.21 26.45
N ASP A 133 -18.06 21.14 25.48
CA ASP A 133 -19.32 20.39 25.57
C ASP A 133 -19.33 19.16 24.63
N ASP A 134 -20.43 18.41 24.65
CA ASP A 134 -20.59 17.22 23.80
C ASP A 134 -20.58 17.56 22.30
N GLU A 135 -21.01 18.77 21.92
CA GLU A 135 -21.01 19.26 20.54
C GLU A 135 -19.58 19.52 20.06
N ALA A 136 -18.78 20.24 20.84
CA ALA A 136 -17.37 20.46 20.56
C ALA A 136 -16.60 19.12 20.42
N LEU A 137 -16.84 18.17 21.34
CA LEU A 137 -16.25 16.83 21.24
C LEU A 137 -16.67 16.10 19.95
N ALA A 138 -17.94 16.22 19.55
CA ALA A 138 -18.44 15.64 18.30
C ALA A 138 -17.82 16.31 17.07
N GLU A 139 -17.66 17.63 17.06
CA GLU A 139 -16.98 18.36 16.00
C GLU A 139 -15.51 17.97 15.89
N GLY A 140 -14.79 17.88 17.01
CA GLY A 140 -13.40 17.41 17.02
C GLY A 140 -13.27 16.02 16.39
N ARG A 141 -14.19 15.10 16.73
CA ARG A 141 -14.23 13.77 16.09
C ARG A 141 -14.59 13.82 14.62
N ARG A 142 -15.56 14.65 14.20
CA ARG A 142 -15.90 14.84 12.78
C ARG A 142 -14.72 15.38 11.99
N TRP A 143 -14.03 16.38 12.53
CA TRP A 143 -12.84 16.94 11.93
C TRP A 143 -11.75 15.88 11.79
N LEU A 144 -11.48 15.10 12.85
CA LEU A 144 -10.53 13.99 12.81
C LEU A 144 -10.91 12.92 11.79
N ALA A 145 -12.19 12.56 11.71
CA ALA A 145 -12.69 11.62 10.71
C ALA A 145 -12.52 12.17 9.29
N ALA A 146 -12.69 13.47 9.08
CA ALA A 146 -12.42 14.13 7.80
C ALA A 146 -10.92 14.24 7.47
N GLN A 147 -10.03 14.20 8.48
CA GLN A 147 -8.57 14.11 8.29
C GLN A 147 -8.09 12.68 8.03
N VAL A 148 -8.87 11.68 8.39
CA VAL A 148 -8.64 10.29 8.02
C VAL A 148 -9.09 10.13 6.57
N LEU A 149 -8.13 10.02 5.65
CA LEU A 149 -8.43 9.47 4.31
C LEU A 149 -9.24 8.18 4.51
N PRO A 150 -10.39 8.04 3.85
CA PRO A 150 -11.22 6.85 4.00
C PRO A 150 -10.36 5.61 3.77
N ASP A 151 -10.63 4.57 4.56
CA ASP A 151 -10.05 3.25 4.35
C ASP A 151 -10.29 2.84 2.89
N PRO A 152 -9.26 2.68 2.05
CA PRO A 152 -9.45 2.24 0.68
C PRO A 152 -10.09 0.85 0.64
N ASP A 153 -10.07 0.06 1.73
CA ASP A 153 -10.73 -1.26 1.81
C ASP A 153 -12.16 -1.21 2.37
N ALA A 154 -12.56 -0.19 3.15
CA ALA A 154 -13.96 -0.06 3.60
C ALA A 154 -14.86 0.59 2.54
N GLY A 155 -14.24 1.28 1.58
CA GLY A 155 -14.86 1.85 0.38
C GLY A 155 -14.25 1.33 -0.92
N ALA A 156 -13.53 0.19 -0.90
CA ALA A 156 -13.10 -0.53 -2.12
C ALA A 156 -14.27 -0.96 -3.00
N SER A 157 -15.51 -0.85 -2.49
CA SER A 157 -16.71 -1.06 -3.29
C SER A 157 -17.32 0.22 -3.85
N GLU A 158 -16.94 1.45 -3.44
CA GLU A 158 -17.74 2.64 -3.83
C GLU A 158 -17.05 4.00 -4.05
N ILE A 159 -15.80 4.31 -3.62
CA ILE A 159 -15.31 5.72 -3.72
C ILE A 159 -13.87 5.92 -4.25
N CYS A 160 -13.32 4.98 -5.03
CA CYS A 160 -12.08 5.22 -5.81
C CYS A 160 -12.19 4.80 -7.28
N GLU A 161 -13.41 4.67 -7.81
CA GLU A 161 -13.70 4.41 -9.23
C GLU A 161 -14.18 5.65 -10.00
N ALA A 162 -14.32 6.82 -9.37
CA ALA A 162 -14.96 7.94 -10.05
C ALA A 162 -14.09 8.60 -11.15
N ASP A 163 -12.75 8.51 -11.11
CA ASP A 163 -11.91 9.12 -12.17
C ASP A 163 -10.54 8.44 -12.46
N ALA A 164 -10.11 7.43 -11.70
CA ALA A 164 -8.87 6.69 -12.02
C ALA A 164 -9.24 5.32 -12.59
N ARG A 165 -8.79 5.03 -13.83
CA ARG A 165 -9.05 3.72 -14.44
C ARG A 165 -8.30 2.66 -13.63
N PRO A 166 -8.80 1.42 -13.50
CA PRO A 166 -8.06 0.31 -12.88
C PRO A 166 -6.64 0.14 -13.45
N ASP A 167 -6.47 0.56 -14.71
CA ASP A 167 -5.21 0.62 -15.45
C ASP A 167 -4.18 1.55 -14.82
N ASP A 168 -4.60 2.68 -14.23
CA ASP A 168 -3.74 3.72 -13.66
C ASP A 168 -2.97 3.26 -12.42
N LEU A 169 -3.34 2.12 -11.85
CA LEU A 169 -2.66 1.49 -10.71
C LEU A 169 -1.85 0.25 -11.11
N TYR A 170 -1.65 -0.01 -12.41
CA TYR A 170 -0.82 -1.12 -12.87
C TYR A 170 0.55 -1.15 -12.19
N ALA A 171 0.94 -2.31 -11.68
CA ALA A 171 2.20 -2.54 -10.94
C ALA A 171 2.37 -1.74 -9.63
N ILE A 172 1.37 -0.95 -9.22
CA ILE A 172 1.36 -0.18 -7.97
C ILE A 172 0.38 -0.84 -7.01
N ARG A 173 0.83 -1.10 -5.78
CA ARG A 173 -0.01 -1.70 -4.74
C ARG A 173 0.10 -0.87 -3.47
N TRP A 174 -1.05 -0.54 -2.89
CA TRP A 174 -1.09 -0.04 -1.53
C TRP A 174 -0.75 -1.17 -0.55
N MET A 175 0.23 -0.96 0.32
CA MET A 175 0.61 -1.94 1.33
C MET A 175 0.98 -1.27 2.65
N ARG A 176 1.02 -2.08 3.71
CA ARG A 176 1.55 -1.74 5.03
C ARG A 176 2.67 -2.74 5.34
N THR A 177 3.88 -2.27 5.63
CA THR A 177 5.03 -3.14 5.92
C THR A 177 4.86 -3.86 7.28
N HIS A 178 5.34 -5.11 7.36
CA HIS A 178 5.12 -5.99 8.51
C HIS A 178 5.87 -5.61 9.80
N LEU A 179 6.93 -4.80 9.72
CA LEU A 179 7.74 -4.44 10.88
C LEU A 179 7.29 -3.14 11.57
N ASP A 180 6.64 -2.21 10.85
CA ASP A 180 6.31 -0.88 11.38
C ASP A 180 4.93 -0.35 10.95
N GLY A 181 4.15 -1.10 10.17
CA GLY A 181 2.78 -0.73 9.79
C GLY A 181 2.65 0.54 8.91
N GLU A 182 3.77 1.07 8.41
CA GLU A 182 3.81 2.28 7.61
C GLU A 182 3.02 2.11 6.31
N PRO A 183 1.99 2.95 6.06
CA PRO A 183 1.28 2.93 4.79
C PRO A 183 2.14 3.52 3.68
N GLY A 184 2.08 2.90 2.52
CA GLY A 184 2.80 3.35 1.33
C GLY A 184 2.38 2.61 0.08
N TYR A 185 2.90 3.07 -1.05
CA TYR A 185 2.76 2.39 -2.33
C TYR A 185 4.02 1.56 -2.59
N LEU A 186 3.83 0.26 -2.84
CA LEU A 186 4.85 -0.58 -3.44
C LEU A 186 4.66 -0.60 -4.94
N VAL A 187 5.67 -0.17 -5.69
CA VAL A 187 5.73 -0.46 -7.11
C VAL A 187 6.54 -1.73 -7.29
N LYS A 188 5.93 -2.76 -7.88
CA LYS A 188 6.58 -4.04 -8.18
C LYS A 188 6.34 -4.38 -9.64
N LEU A 189 7.41 -4.33 -10.42
CA LEU A 189 7.38 -4.69 -11.84
C LEU A 189 8.38 -5.81 -12.12
N GLU A 190 7.88 -6.89 -12.71
CA GLU A 190 8.71 -8.02 -13.15
C GLU A 190 8.83 -7.99 -14.67
N ARG A 191 10.06 -7.82 -15.17
CA ARG A 191 10.39 -7.77 -16.60
C ARG A 191 11.75 -8.43 -16.85
N ARG A 192 11.86 -9.21 -17.92
CA ARG A 192 13.14 -9.84 -18.36
C ARG A 192 13.89 -10.63 -17.27
N GLN A 193 13.17 -11.28 -16.35
CA GLN A 193 13.72 -11.99 -15.17
C GLN A 193 14.38 -11.09 -14.11
N GLN A 194 14.16 -9.77 -14.19
CA GLN A 194 14.54 -8.81 -13.17
C GLN A 194 13.27 -8.30 -12.47
N THR A 195 13.33 -8.25 -11.13
CA THR A 195 12.24 -7.74 -10.30
C THR A 195 12.64 -6.37 -9.81
N HIS A 196 11.98 -5.34 -10.34
CA HIS A 196 12.17 -3.96 -9.92
C HIS A 196 11.12 -3.67 -8.85
N THR A 197 11.59 -3.45 -7.63
CA THR A 197 10.72 -3.18 -6.47
C THR A 197 11.16 -1.89 -5.83
N SER A 198 10.23 -0.96 -5.65
CA SER A 198 10.49 0.29 -4.93
C SER A 198 9.32 0.64 -4.03
N TRP A 199 9.65 1.17 -2.85
CA TRP A 199 8.70 1.54 -1.82
C TRP A 199 8.57 3.05 -1.69
N PHE A 200 7.33 3.53 -1.72
CA PHE A 200 6.96 4.94 -1.62
C PHE A 200 6.10 5.12 -0.37
N GLY A 201 6.78 5.20 0.77
CA GLY A 201 6.17 5.41 2.08
C GLY A 201 5.67 6.84 2.26
N LEU A 202 4.56 6.99 2.99
CA LEU A 202 3.99 8.30 3.29
C LEU A 202 4.92 9.16 4.17
N ASN A 203 5.82 8.54 4.94
CA ASN A 203 6.82 9.25 5.76
C ASN A 203 7.78 10.13 4.93
N ARG A 204 8.16 9.67 3.74
CA ARG A 204 9.11 10.35 2.84
C ARG A 204 8.45 11.41 1.97
N TYR A 205 7.20 11.18 1.56
CA TYR A 205 6.49 12.03 0.60
C TYR A 205 5.39 12.89 1.24
N GLY A 206 5.10 12.69 2.53
CA GLY A 206 4.16 13.45 3.35
C GLY A 206 2.69 13.07 3.14
N THR A 207 2.23 13.01 1.89
CA THR A 207 0.82 12.70 1.55
C THR A 207 0.69 11.50 0.64
N ALA A 208 -0.46 10.81 0.70
CA ALA A 208 -0.77 9.69 -0.19
C ALA A 208 -0.72 10.11 -1.67
N LEU A 209 -1.24 11.29 -2.01
CA LEU A 209 -1.19 11.81 -3.38
C LEU A 209 0.25 12.05 -3.87
N LYS A 210 1.12 12.61 -3.03
CA LYS A 210 2.53 12.81 -3.38
C LYS A 210 3.28 11.49 -3.50
N ALA A 211 2.97 10.53 -2.62
CA ALA A 211 3.54 9.19 -2.68
C ALA A 211 3.07 8.43 -3.93
N LEU A 212 1.79 8.56 -4.30
CA LEU A 212 1.22 7.97 -5.51
C LEU A 212 1.81 8.60 -6.77
N ALA A 213 1.90 9.93 -6.84
CA ALA A 213 2.51 10.62 -7.97
C ALA A 213 3.99 10.23 -8.15
N ALA A 214 4.74 10.09 -7.05
CA ALA A 214 6.11 9.60 -7.09
C ALA A 214 6.20 8.13 -7.54
N ALA A 215 5.27 7.28 -7.08
CA ALA A 215 5.17 5.88 -7.49
C ALA A 215 4.80 5.74 -8.97
N GLN A 216 3.85 6.53 -9.47
CA GLN A 216 3.46 6.60 -10.88
C GLN A 216 4.63 7.08 -11.74
N HIS A 217 5.28 8.19 -11.37
CA HIS A 217 6.43 8.70 -12.12
C HIS A 217 7.57 7.68 -12.21
N TRP A 218 7.87 7.00 -11.11
CA TRP A 218 8.90 5.95 -11.10
C TRP A 218 8.47 4.74 -11.93
N ARG A 219 7.19 4.32 -11.86
CA ARG A 219 6.65 3.24 -12.69
C ARG A 219 6.75 3.61 -14.17
N ASP A 220 6.33 4.81 -14.56
CA ASP A 220 6.26 5.22 -15.96
C ASP A 220 7.67 5.34 -16.55
N ALA A 221 8.62 5.89 -15.79
CA ALA A 221 10.04 5.87 -16.13
C ALA A 221 10.57 4.43 -16.28
N LEU A 222 10.16 3.53 -15.38
CA LEU A 222 10.56 2.13 -15.42
C LEU A 222 9.96 1.38 -16.63
N ILE A 223 8.71 1.64 -16.99
CA ILE A 223 8.04 1.06 -18.16
C ILE A 223 8.66 1.59 -19.46
N ALA A 224 9.00 2.88 -19.51
CA ALA A 224 9.69 3.50 -20.64
C ALA A 224 11.06 2.84 -20.90
N ASP A 225 11.82 2.56 -19.84
CA ASP A 225 13.13 1.91 -19.91
C ASP A 225 13.02 0.38 -20.12
N HIS A 226 12.03 -0.27 -19.49
CA HIS A 226 11.84 -1.72 -19.48
C HIS A 226 10.54 -2.13 -20.18
N ARG A 227 10.51 -1.93 -21.50
CA ARG A 227 9.35 -2.24 -22.35
C ARG A 227 8.85 -3.68 -22.18
N PRO A 228 7.53 -3.93 -22.28
CA PRO A 228 6.99 -5.28 -22.27
C PRO A 228 7.62 -6.14 -23.36
N VAL A 229 8.11 -7.33 -23.01
CA VAL A 229 8.67 -8.27 -23.97
C VAL A 229 7.52 -8.79 -24.84
N SER A 230 7.61 -8.65 -26.16
CA SER A 230 6.60 -9.22 -27.06
C SER A 230 6.59 -10.75 -26.93
N LYS A 231 5.44 -11.41 -27.13
CA LYS A 231 5.42 -12.88 -27.15
C LYS A 231 6.33 -13.41 -28.25
N ARG A 232 6.45 -12.69 -29.37
CA ARG A 232 7.37 -13.03 -30.46
C ARG A 232 8.84 -13.03 -30.02
N GLU A 233 9.30 -11.98 -29.35
CA GLU A 233 10.68 -11.89 -28.81
C GLU A 233 10.95 -12.98 -27.76
N PHE A 234 9.98 -13.24 -26.88
CA PHE A 234 10.09 -14.32 -25.89
C PHE A 234 10.18 -15.71 -26.53
N VAL A 235 9.36 -15.96 -27.55
CA VAL A 235 9.28 -17.24 -28.27
C VAL A 235 10.51 -17.47 -29.15
N ALA A 236 11.11 -16.41 -29.69
CA ALA A 236 12.33 -16.45 -30.48
C ALA A 236 13.61 -16.65 -29.65
N LYS A 237 13.55 -16.42 -28.32
CA LYS A 237 14.70 -16.55 -27.43
C LYS A 237 15.26 -17.99 -27.44
N VAL A 238 16.47 -18.14 -27.96
CA VAL A 238 17.20 -19.42 -28.02
C VAL A 238 17.69 -19.79 -26.63
N ARG A 239 17.45 -21.04 -26.21
CA ARG A 239 17.91 -21.57 -24.92
C ARG A 239 19.35 -22.08 -25.03
N ARG A 240 20.12 -22.05 -23.93
CA ARG A 240 21.53 -22.51 -23.92
C ARG A 240 21.72 -23.95 -24.40
N ASN A 241 20.70 -24.79 -24.25
CA ASN A 241 20.72 -26.21 -24.61
C ASN A 241 20.13 -26.47 -26.00
N ASN A 242 19.92 -25.42 -26.81
CA ASN A 242 19.43 -25.54 -28.17
C ASN A 242 20.60 -25.75 -29.12
N THR A 243 20.61 -26.90 -29.79
CA THR A 243 21.65 -27.29 -30.76
C THR A 243 21.33 -26.90 -32.20
N SER A 244 20.12 -26.40 -32.48
CA SER A 244 19.67 -26.06 -33.84
C SER A 244 19.88 -24.59 -34.20
N GLY A 245 20.13 -23.74 -33.20
CA GLY A 245 20.23 -22.28 -33.34
C GLY A 245 18.88 -21.56 -33.45
N VAL A 246 17.77 -22.31 -33.47
CA VAL A 246 16.41 -21.75 -33.60
C VAL A 246 15.52 -22.29 -32.49
N ALA A 247 14.89 -21.39 -31.72
CA ALA A 247 14.03 -21.76 -30.62
C ALA A 247 12.88 -22.69 -31.07
N GLY A 248 12.65 -23.79 -30.36
CA GLY A 248 11.57 -24.74 -30.67
C GLY A 248 11.84 -25.73 -31.82
N VAL A 249 12.99 -25.64 -32.50
CA VAL A 249 13.44 -26.63 -33.48
C VAL A 249 14.47 -27.56 -32.84
N ARG A 250 14.29 -28.87 -32.96
CA ARG A 250 15.27 -29.86 -32.46
C ARG A 250 15.42 -31.04 -33.40
N ARG A 251 16.64 -31.56 -33.45
CA ARG A 251 16.93 -32.88 -34.02
C ARG A 251 16.56 -33.94 -32.99
N VAL A 252 15.77 -34.93 -33.41
CA VAL A 252 15.37 -36.07 -32.59
C VAL A 252 15.86 -37.33 -33.30
N VAL A 253 16.63 -38.13 -32.58
CA VAL A 253 17.02 -39.47 -33.01
C VAL A 253 16.19 -40.44 -32.18
N SER A 254 15.37 -41.23 -32.84
CA SER A 254 14.59 -42.28 -32.19
C SER A 254 15.08 -43.63 -32.70
N VAL A 255 15.55 -44.47 -31.78
CA VAL A 255 15.99 -45.84 -32.09
C VAL A 255 14.84 -46.78 -31.79
N PHE A 256 14.40 -47.54 -32.79
CA PHE A 256 13.35 -48.54 -32.64
C PHE A 256 13.92 -49.93 -32.88
N THR A 257 13.66 -50.84 -31.95
CA THR A 257 14.01 -52.25 -32.12
C THR A 257 12.83 -52.95 -32.79
N LEU A 258 13.02 -53.45 -34.01
CA LEU A 258 12.01 -54.28 -34.67
C LEU A 258 11.89 -55.62 -33.94
N ALA A 259 10.74 -56.29 -34.08
CA ALA A 259 10.50 -57.64 -33.55
C ALA A 259 11.56 -58.67 -33.99
N SER A 260 12.32 -58.37 -35.05
CA SER A 260 13.45 -59.16 -35.55
C SER A 260 14.79 -58.88 -34.85
N GLY A 261 14.82 -58.10 -33.76
CA GLY A 261 16.04 -57.74 -33.02
C GLY A 261 16.96 -56.72 -33.70
N LYS A 262 16.57 -56.16 -34.85
CA LYS A 262 17.33 -55.10 -35.55
C LYS A 262 16.91 -53.72 -35.03
N SER A 263 17.88 -52.89 -34.66
CA SER A 263 17.65 -51.48 -34.32
C SER A 263 17.67 -50.62 -35.57
N VAL A 264 16.62 -49.85 -35.80
CA VAL A 264 16.53 -48.86 -36.88
C VAL A 264 16.48 -47.47 -36.25
N GLU A 265 17.39 -46.61 -36.70
CA GLU A 265 17.44 -45.22 -36.29
C GLU A 265 16.57 -44.36 -37.21
N HIS A 266 15.64 -43.63 -36.63
CA HIS A 266 14.84 -42.62 -37.32
C HIS A 266 15.27 -41.24 -36.86
N VAL A 267 15.84 -40.47 -37.78
CA VAL A 267 16.24 -39.08 -37.52
C VAL A 267 15.17 -38.14 -38.07
N VAL A 268 14.65 -37.28 -37.20
CA VAL A 268 13.66 -36.26 -37.57
C VAL A 268 14.04 -34.88 -37.06
N TRP A 269 13.73 -33.86 -37.86
CA TRP A 269 13.73 -32.48 -37.45
C TRP A 269 12.32 -32.08 -37.03
N ALA A 270 12.13 -31.79 -35.74
CA ALA A 270 10.84 -31.46 -35.17
C ALA A 270 10.74 -29.95 -34.88
N ALA A 271 9.66 -29.33 -35.37
CA ALA A 271 9.27 -27.97 -35.05
C ALA A 271 8.10 -27.98 -34.06
N ARG A 272 8.34 -27.50 -32.84
CA ARG A 272 7.29 -27.37 -31.82
C ARG A 272 6.66 -25.99 -31.87
N PRO A 273 5.33 -25.88 -31.75
CA PRO A 273 4.66 -24.60 -31.69
C PRO A 273 4.81 -23.98 -30.30
N PRO A 274 4.75 -22.64 -30.20
CA PRO A 274 4.63 -21.93 -28.93
C PRO A 274 3.37 -22.37 -28.17
N ARG A 275 3.40 -22.43 -26.83
CA ARG A 275 2.26 -22.87 -26.01
C ARG A 275 1.00 -22.01 -26.17
N CYS A 276 1.15 -20.77 -26.62
CA CYS A 276 0.03 -19.86 -26.88
C CYS A 276 -0.73 -20.19 -28.17
N LEU A 277 -0.16 -21.01 -29.07
CA LEU A 277 -0.85 -21.44 -30.28
C LEU A 277 -1.50 -22.80 -30.05
N LYS A 278 -2.79 -22.93 -30.38
CA LYS A 278 -3.54 -24.19 -30.34
C LYS A 278 -3.31 -25.02 -31.62
N VAL A 279 -2.04 -25.21 -32.01
CA VAL A 279 -1.65 -25.99 -33.18
C VAL A 279 -0.71 -27.12 -32.76
N SER A 280 -0.73 -28.24 -33.48
CA SER A 280 0.19 -29.35 -33.24
C SER A 280 1.53 -29.10 -33.94
N GLY A 281 2.61 -29.58 -33.33
CA GLY A 281 3.93 -29.58 -33.97
C GLY A 281 4.01 -30.57 -35.11
N ARG A 282 4.98 -30.35 -36.01
CA ARG A 282 5.28 -31.29 -37.10
C ARG A 282 6.74 -31.70 -37.05
N SER A 283 7.01 -32.90 -37.52
CA SER A 283 8.35 -33.46 -37.69
C SER A 283 8.59 -33.82 -39.15
N PHE A 284 9.80 -33.54 -39.63
CA PHE A 284 10.26 -33.82 -40.99
C PHE A 284 11.35 -34.88 -40.92
N ARG A 285 11.22 -35.96 -41.69
CA ARG A 285 12.18 -37.08 -41.71
C ARG A 285 13.42 -36.72 -42.53
N VAL A 286 14.59 -37.06 -42.01
CA VAL A 286 15.87 -36.88 -42.71
C VAL A 286 15.94 -37.82 -43.92
N ASP A 287 15.41 -39.04 -43.79
CA ASP A 287 15.40 -40.04 -44.87
C ASP A 287 14.63 -39.58 -46.14
N GLU A 288 13.68 -38.65 -45.98
CA GLU A 288 12.81 -38.17 -47.05
C GLU A 288 13.30 -36.84 -47.67
N TYR A 289 13.94 -35.97 -46.87
CA TYR A 289 14.27 -34.59 -47.26
C TYR A 289 15.76 -34.24 -47.17
N GLY A 290 16.60 -35.18 -46.73
CA GLY A 290 17.99 -34.90 -46.34
C GLY A 290 18.10 -34.09 -45.06
N GLU A 291 19.30 -34.02 -44.47
CA GLU A 291 19.54 -33.33 -43.19
C GLU A 291 19.22 -31.83 -43.31
N ASP A 292 19.75 -31.17 -44.34
CA ASP A 292 19.57 -29.73 -44.56
C ASP A 292 18.13 -29.39 -45.00
N GLY A 293 17.51 -30.23 -45.83
CA GLY A 293 16.13 -30.02 -46.29
C GLY A 293 15.11 -30.20 -45.18
N ALA A 294 15.26 -31.23 -44.34
CA ALA A 294 14.41 -31.44 -43.16
C ALA A 294 14.57 -30.31 -42.14
N ARG A 295 15.81 -29.84 -41.91
CA ARG A 295 16.10 -28.69 -41.03
C ARG A 295 15.48 -27.39 -41.55
N ALA A 296 15.66 -27.08 -42.84
CA ALA A 296 15.12 -25.87 -43.45
C ALA A 296 13.58 -25.81 -43.34
N ARG A 297 12.90 -26.94 -43.58
CA ARG A 297 11.43 -27.03 -43.43
C ARG A 297 10.98 -26.86 -41.98
N ALA A 298 11.70 -27.45 -41.03
CA ALA A 298 11.40 -27.26 -39.60
C ALA A 298 11.57 -25.79 -39.17
N ILE A 299 12.61 -25.10 -39.66
CA ILE A 299 12.84 -23.68 -39.40
C ILE A 299 11.76 -22.81 -40.06
N ALA A 300 11.41 -23.09 -41.31
CA ALA A 300 10.35 -22.35 -42.02
C ALA A 300 9.01 -22.47 -41.30
N LEU A 301 8.64 -23.69 -40.87
CA LEU A 301 7.42 -23.92 -40.10
C LEU A 301 7.46 -23.21 -38.75
N ARG A 302 8.62 -23.17 -38.09
CA ARG A 302 8.77 -22.44 -36.83
C ARG A 302 8.61 -20.92 -37.01
N ARG A 303 9.22 -20.34 -38.05
CA ARG A 303 9.05 -18.91 -38.39
C ARG A 303 7.59 -18.58 -38.69
N HIS A 304 6.88 -19.48 -39.35
CA HIS A 304 5.44 -19.34 -39.59
C HIS A 304 4.64 -19.35 -38.28
N PHE A 305 4.98 -20.22 -37.32
CA PHE A 305 4.38 -20.14 -35.98
C PHE A 305 4.70 -18.82 -35.27
N GLU A 306 5.94 -18.35 -35.33
CA GLU A 306 6.34 -17.07 -34.71
C GLU A 306 5.61 -15.86 -35.31
N ALA A 307 5.32 -15.88 -36.61
CA ALA A 307 4.55 -14.84 -37.28
C ALA A 307 3.07 -14.80 -36.84
N GLN A 308 2.52 -15.93 -36.39
CA GLN A 308 1.15 -16.02 -35.87
C GLN A 308 1.04 -15.68 -34.37
N VAL A 309 2.18 -15.50 -33.69
CA VAL A 309 2.18 -15.13 -32.27
C VAL A 309 2.02 -13.63 -32.14
N ASP A 310 0.89 -13.23 -31.58
CA ASP A 310 0.56 -11.84 -31.32
C ASP A 310 0.38 -11.52 -29.82
N GLY A 311 0.62 -10.25 -29.48
CA GLY A 311 0.56 -9.69 -28.14
C GLY A 311 1.84 -9.82 -27.32
N PHE A 312 1.73 -9.51 -26.01
CA PHE A 312 2.88 -9.35 -25.12
C PHE A 312 3.01 -10.49 -24.10
N HIS A 313 4.25 -10.85 -23.79
CA HIS A 313 4.60 -11.82 -22.74
C HIS A 313 4.73 -11.07 -21.40
N ALA A 314 3.62 -10.49 -20.95
CA ALA A 314 3.50 -9.86 -19.66
C ALA A 314 2.09 -10.14 -19.10
N PRO A 315 1.97 -10.61 -17.86
CA PRO A 315 0.67 -10.86 -17.25
C PRO A 315 -0.03 -9.53 -16.96
N ASN A 316 -1.30 -9.42 -17.37
CA ASN A 316 -2.24 -8.35 -17.00
C ASN A 316 -1.70 -6.91 -17.19
N VAL A 317 -1.05 -6.62 -18.33
CA VAL A 317 -0.66 -5.24 -18.67
C VAL A 317 -1.84 -4.54 -19.33
N PRO A 318 -2.28 -3.37 -18.83
CA PRO A 318 -3.33 -2.61 -19.49
C PRO A 318 -2.90 -2.05 -20.84
N GLU A 319 -3.88 -1.81 -21.70
CA GLU A 319 -3.67 -1.40 -23.10
C GLU A 319 -2.87 -0.09 -23.22
N GLY A 320 -3.07 0.87 -22.32
CA GLY A 320 -2.32 2.14 -22.28
C GLY A 320 -0.84 2.02 -21.87
N PHE A 321 -0.38 0.83 -21.44
CA PHE A 321 1.04 0.56 -21.13
C PHE A 321 1.68 -0.41 -22.12
N LEU A 322 0.94 -0.78 -23.18
CA LEU A 322 1.48 -1.52 -24.31
C LEU A 322 2.05 -0.51 -25.32
N PRO A 323 3.24 -0.78 -25.88
CA PRO A 323 3.71 0.04 -26.98
C PRO A 323 2.79 -0.11 -28.18
N ASP A 324 2.53 1.00 -28.88
CA ASP A 324 1.82 1.01 -30.16
C ASP A 324 2.58 0.19 -31.24
N ASP A 325 1.94 -0.03 -32.39
CA ASP A 325 2.53 -0.78 -33.52
C ASP A 325 3.86 -0.17 -34.03
N ASN A 326 4.17 1.08 -33.64
CA ASN A 326 5.40 1.79 -33.96
C ASN A 326 6.44 1.78 -32.82
N GLY A 327 6.17 1.12 -31.71
CA GLY A 327 7.05 1.08 -30.55
C GLY A 327 7.11 2.40 -29.77
N ARG A 328 6.03 3.16 -29.69
CA ARG A 328 5.89 4.33 -28.81
C ARG A 328 4.88 4.02 -27.69
N LEU A 329 5.16 4.54 -26.50
CA LEU A 329 4.24 4.50 -25.36
C LEU A 329 3.33 5.72 -25.42
#